data_AF-A0A1A8QXR5-F1
#
_entry.id   AF-A0A1A8QXR5-F1
#
_cell.length_a   1.000
_cell.length_b   1.000
_cell.length_c   1.000
_cell.angle_alpha   90.00
_cell.angle_beta   90.00
_cell.angle_gamma   90.00
#
_symmetry.space_group_name_H-M   'P 1'
#
loop_
_entity.id
_entity.type
_entity.pdbx_description
1 polymer ?
#
loop_
_entity_poly.entity_id
_entity_poly.type
_entity_poly.pdbx_seq_one_letter_code
_entity_poly.pdbx_strand_id
1 'polypeptide(L)'
;MLEHQAHRVMALTEWEERWQNNRIGFHQPAVHTMLKTHLEEVNSEKNIFLYRCDLFSFSSSVAGQFGAIWDRGSLVAINPKDRERYAGLIVSLMAADCRYLLDTLLYDPEKYGGPPFLVPDAQVQSLFGSCCDVKHLQSVDALTDRTRAWGLDSLTENVHLITLKDAGAQTQPR
;
A
#
# COMPACT_ATOMS: atom_id res chain seq x y z
N MET A 1 26.18 -2.04 -16.95
CA MET A 1 26.47 -1.78 -15.53
C MET A 1 25.19 -1.30 -14.85
N LEU A 2 24.27 -2.22 -14.52
CA LEU A 2 22.97 -1.90 -13.90
C LEU A 2 22.59 -2.96 -12.85
N GLU A 3 23.55 -3.39 -12.03
CA GLU A 3 23.31 -4.40 -10.99
C GLU A 3 23.07 -3.81 -9.58
N HIS A 4 23.09 -2.49 -9.40
CA HIS A 4 23.19 -1.90 -8.05
C HIS A 4 21.86 -1.56 -7.35
N GLN A 5 20.69 -2.03 -7.81
CA GLN A 5 19.41 -1.67 -7.17
C GLN A 5 18.48 -2.81 -6.79
N ALA A 6 18.76 -4.06 -7.16
CA ALA A 6 17.85 -5.19 -6.88
C ALA A 6 17.68 -5.53 -5.39
N HIS A 7 18.53 -5.00 -4.50
CA HIS A 7 18.47 -5.29 -3.05
C HIS A 7 18.45 -4.04 -2.16
N ARG A 8 18.34 -2.85 -2.73
CA ARG A 8 18.58 -1.63 -1.96
C ARG A 8 17.29 -1.12 -1.32
N VAL A 9 17.04 -1.55 -0.10
CA VAL A 9 16.22 -0.79 0.85
C VAL A 9 16.90 0.58 1.02
N MET A 10 16.19 1.65 0.68
CA MET A 10 16.71 3.01 0.87
C MET A 10 16.92 3.24 2.36
N ALA A 11 18.18 3.45 2.77
CA ALA A 11 18.48 3.79 4.15
C ALA A 11 17.83 5.14 4.49
N LEU A 12 17.45 5.36 5.75
CA LEU A 12 16.88 6.63 6.20
C LEU A 12 17.76 7.82 5.80
N THR A 13 19.07 7.68 5.98
CA THR A 13 20.06 8.69 5.61
C THR A 13 20.08 9.00 4.11
N GLU A 14 19.89 7.99 3.25
CA GLU A 14 19.79 8.19 1.81
C GLU A 14 18.47 8.89 1.44
N TRP A 15 17.36 8.49 2.07
CA TRP A 15 16.07 9.13 1.85
C TRP A 15 16.12 10.60 2.26
N GLU A 16 16.69 10.90 3.42
CA GLU A 16 16.88 12.26 3.93
C GLU A 16 17.77 13.10 3.00
N GLU A 17 18.88 12.53 2.50
CA GLU A 17 19.72 13.19 1.51
C GLU A 17 18.92 13.52 0.25
N ARG A 18 18.16 12.56 -0.30
CA ARG A 18 17.34 12.80 -1.50
C ARG A 18 16.24 13.82 -1.24
N TRP A 19 15.62 13.79 -0.05
CA TRP A 19 14.62 14.78 0.36
C TRP A 19 15.23 16.18 0.38
N GLN A 20 16.33 16.38 1.12
CA GLN A 20 17.00 17.67 1.25
C GLN A 20 17.48 18.24 -0.10
N ASN A 21 17.83 17.37 -1.05
CA ASN A 21 18.35 17.78 -2.36
C ASN A 21 17.27 17.86 -3.47
N ASN A 22 15.97 17.82 -3.14
CA ASN A 22 14.87 17.82 -4.11
C ASN A 22 14.91 16.66 -5.14
N ARG A 23 15.50 15.51 -4.76
CA ARG A 23 15.74 14.36 -5.66
C ARG A 23 14.67 13.27 -5.57
N ILE A 24 13.49 13.60 -5.10
CA ILE A 24 12.31 12.71 -5.11
C ILE A 24 11.18 13.38 -5.88
N GLY A 25 10.37 12.57 -6.57
CA GLY A 25 9.30 13.02 -7.48
C GLY A 25 8.14 13.78 -6.82
N PHE A 26 8.21 14.00 -5.50
CA PHE A 26 7.24 14.76 -4.73
C PHE A 26 7.56 16.26 -4.62
N HIS A 27 8.75 16.70 -5.05
CA HIS A 27 9.13 18.12 -5.09
C HIS A 27 8.48 18.85 -6.27
N GLN A 28 7.14 18.85 -6.29
CA GLN A 28 6.38 19.64 -7.24
C GLN A 28 6.23 21.06 -6.67
N PRO A 29 6.64 22.12 -7.40
CA PRO A 29 6.54 23.49 -6.91
C PRO A 29 5.08 23.97 -6.78
N ALA A 30 4.14 23.24 -7.37
CA ALA A 30 2.72 23.54 -7.32
C ALA A 30 1.89 22.29 -7.08
N VAL A 31 0.83 22.45 -6.28
CA VAL A 31 -0.25 21.45 -6.18
C VAL A 31 -0.87 21.23 -7.57
N HIS A 32 -1.17 19.98 -7.88
CA HIS A 32 -1.79 19.56 -9.15
C HIS A 32 -3.09 20.32 -9.44
N THR A 33 -3.22 20.86 -10.65
CA THR A 33 -4.33 21.77 -11.03
C THR A 33 -5.71 21.13 -10.86
N MET A 34 -5.89 19.87 -11.24
CA MET A 34 -7.19 19.19 -11.09
C MET A 34 -7.61 19.03 -9.63
N LEU A 35 -6.64 18.80 -8.72
CA LEU A 35 -6.93 18.70 -7.30
C LEU A 35 -7.36 20.06 -6.75
N LYS A 36 -6.70 21.15 -7.16
CA LYS A 36 -7.13 22.52 -6.81
C LYS A 36 -8.55 22.83 -7.30
N THR A 37 -8.89 22.43 -8.53
CA THR A 37 -10.20 22.73 -9.13
C THR A 37 -11.34 21.95 -8.49
N HIS A 38 -11.10 20.70 -8.06
CA HIS A 38 -12.17 19.79 -7.62
C HIS A 38 -12.08 19.40 -6.13
N LEU A 39 -11.29 20.10 -5.32
CA LEU A 39 -11.09 19.73 -3.91
C LEU A 39 -12.41 19.66 -3.13
N GLU A 40 -13.33 20.60 -3.37
CA GLU A 40 -14.64 20.67 -2.71
C GLU A 40 -15.54 19.47 -3.04
N GLU A 41 -15.42 18.92 -4.26
CA GLU A 41 -16.19 17.73 -4.70
C GLU A 41 -15.71 16.45 -4.02
N VAL A 42 -14.43 16.42 -3.62
CA VAL A 42 -13.79 15.26 -2.98
C VAL A 42 -13.84 15.36 -1.46
N ASN A 43 -13.76 16.57 -0.91
CA ASN A 43 -13.73 16.81 0.52
C ASN A 43 -14.30 18.20 0.84
N SER A 44 -15.62 18.29 0.95
CA SER A 44 -16.35 19.52 1.31
C SER A 44 -16.00 20.01 2.72
N GLU A 45 -15.56 19.11 3.60
CA GLU A 45 -15.07 19.47 4.94
C GLU A 45 -13.59 19.90 4.95
N LYS A 46 -12.87 19.72 3.83
CA LYS A 46 -11.44 20.05 3.62
C LYS A 46 -10.47 19.51 4.66
N ASN A 47 -10.90 18.56 5.48
CA ASN A 47 -10.07 18.02 6.55
C ASN A 47 -9.12 16.98 5.96
N ILE A 48 -7.85 17.36 5.81
CA ILE A 48 -6.76 16.46 5.45
C ILE A 48 -5.72 16.55 6.56
N PHE A 49 -5.44 15.41 7.19
CA PHE A 49 -4.41 15.30 8.23
C PHE A 49 -3.24 14.48 7.70
N LEU A 50 -2.05 15.07 7.71
CA LEU A 50 -0.81 14.41 7.32
C LEU A 50 0.05 14.18 8.55
N TYR A 51 0.29 12.92 8.89
CA TYR A 51 1.08 12.54 10.04
C TYR A 51 2.51 12.23 9.60
N ARG A 52 3.48 13.04 10.05
CA ARG A 52 4.90 12.79 9.83
C ARG A 52 5.45 11.93 10.97
N CYS A 53 5.33 10.61 10.83
CA CYS A 53 5.82 9.64 11.80
C CYS A 53 6.32 8.36 11.12
N ASP A 54 6.96 7.49 11.91
CA ASP A 54 7.06 6.08 11.54
C ASP A 54 5.65 5.49 11.54
N LEU A 55 5.26 4.86 10.43
CA LEU A 55 3.97 4.20 10.28
C LEU A 55 3.74 3.19 11.41
N PHE A 56 4.77 2.43 11.80
CA PHE A 56 4.64 1.42 12.84
C PHE A 56 4.54 1.98 14.27
N SER A 57 4.67 3.30 14.43
CA SER A 57 4.37 4.02 15.66
C SER A 57 2.96 4.62 15.66
N PHE A 58 2.21 4.48 14.55
CA PHE A 58 0.83 4.95 14.43
C PHE A 58 -0.13 4.00 15.14
N SER A 59 -1.27 4.52 15.61
CA SER A 59 -2.30 3.73 16.28
C SER A 59 -3.64 4.46 16.28
N SER A 60 -4.70 3.75 16.66
CA SER A 60 -6.04 4.33 16.80
C SER A 60 -6.14 5.39 17.91
N SER A 61 -5.19 5.48 18.84
CA SER A 61 -5.17 6.59 19.81
C SER A 61 -4.77 7.93 19.18
N VAL A 62 -4.19 7.92 17.98
CA VAL A 62 -3.79 9.15 17.26
C VAL A 62 -4.95 9.73 16.45
N ALA A 63 -5.62 8.89 15.66
CA ALA A 63 -6.63 9.34 14.70
C ALA A 63 -7.93 8.53 14.72
N GLY A 64 -8.12 7.64 15.70
CA GLY A 64 -9.23 6.69 15.72
C GLY A 64 -9.05 5.53 14.74
N GLN A 65 -10.16 4.85 14.47
CA GLN A 65 -10.25 3.83 13.44
C GLN A 65 -10.90 4.42 12.18
N PHE A 66 -10.66 3.80 11.04
CA PHE A 66 -11.10 4.29 9.73
C PHE A 66 -12.19 3.38 9.15
N GLY A 67 -13.23 3.97 8.60
CA GLY A 67 -14.27 3.26 7.84
C GLY A 67 -13.83 2.90 6.41
N ALA A 68 -12.70 3.41 5.94
CA ALA A 68 -12.11 3.03 4.66
C ALA A 68 -10.59 3.21 4.69
N ILE A 69 -9.88 2.32 3.99
CA ILE A 69 -8.43 2.39 3.78
C ILE A 69 -8.17 2.16 2.30
N TRP A 70 -7.31 3.00 1.72
CA TRP A 70 -6.77 2.82 0.37
C TRP A 70 -5.26 2.59 0.46
N ASP A 71 -4.83 1.35 0.22
CA ASP A 71 -3.43 0.95 0.22
C ASP A 71 -2.96 0.74 -1.20
N ARG A 72 -2.25 1.74 -1.72
CA ARG A 72 -1.63 1.69 -3.03
C ARG A 72 -0.23 2.24 -2.98
N GLY A 73 0.73 1.41 -3.39
CA GLY A 73 2.14 1.73 -3.19
C GLY A 73 2.57 1.75 -1.71
N SER A 74 1.77 1.18 -0.79
CA SER A 74 2.12 1.08 0.63
C SER A 74 2.52 -0.35 1.01
N LEU A 75 1.63 -1.36 1.04
CA LEU A 75 2.00 -2.75 1.36
C LEU A 75 3.12 -3.28 0.45
N VAL A 76 3.05 -2.98 -0.85
CA VAL A 76 4.08 -3.35 -1.83
C VAL A 76 5.42 -2.61 -1.63
N ALA A 77 5.45 -1.52 -0.86
CA ALA A 77 6.67 -0.82 -0.46
C ALA A 77 7.24 -1.33 0.88
N ILE A 78 6.46 -2.07 1.66
CA ILE A 78 6.91 -2.68 2.92
C ILE A 78 7.85 -3.85 2.63
N ASN A 79 8.99 -3.87 3.34
CA ASN A 79 9.94 -4.97 3.27
C ASN A 79 9.24 -6.30 3.60
N PRO A 80 9.54 -7.40 2.88
CA PRO A 80 8.87 -8.68 3.10
C PRO A 80 8.77 -9.14 4.56
N LYS A 81 9.85 -8.94 5.34
CA LYS A 81 9.92 -9.33 6.76
C LYS A 81 9.00 -8.52 7.69
N ASP A 82 8.59 -7.33 7.28
CA ASP A 82 7.81 -6.40 8.11
C ASP A 82 6.30 -6.47 7.78
N ARG A 83 5.89 -7.31 6.82
CA ARG A 83 4.51 -7.36 6.29
C ARG A 83 3.49 -7.89 7.29
N GLU A 84 3.85 -8.85 8.14
CA GLU A 84 2.94 -9.33 9.19
C GLU A 84 2.65 -8.22 10.21
N ARG A 85 3.69 -7.48 10.61
CA ARG A 85 3.54 -6.31 11.49
C ARG A 85 2.68 -5.22 10.83
N TYR A 86 2.89 -4.98 9.53
CA TYR A 86 2.09 -4.04 8.76
C TYR A 86 0.62 -4.46 8.69
N ALA A 87 0.33 -5.71 8.34
CA ALA A 87 -1.03 -6.23 8.25
C ALA A 87 -1.76 -6.11 9.60
N GLY A 88 -1.09 -6.48 10.71
CA GLY A 88 -1.63 -6.32 12.05
C GLY A 88 -1.94 -4.85 12.40
N LEU A 89 -1.06 -3.92 12.04
CA LEU A 89 -1.31 -2.49 12.23
C LEU A 89 -2.54 -2.03 11.43
N ILE A 90 -2.59 -2.31 10.12
CA ILE A 90 -3.71 -1.89 9.26
C ILE A 90 -5.03 -2.45 9.78
N VAL A 91 -5.07 -3.74 10.13
CA VAL A 91 -6.26 -4.38 10.72
C VAL A 91 -6.68 -3.70 12.03
N SER A 92 -5.73 -3.32 12.90
CA SER A 92 -6.06 -2.60 14.15
C SER A 92 -6.67 -1.21 13.92
N LEU A 93 -6.40 -0.60 12.77
CA LEU A 93 -6.92 0.70 12.37
C LEU A 93 -8.26 0.60 11.63
N MET A 94 -8.72 -0.60 11.26
CA MET A 94 -10.01 -0.80 10.62
C MET A 94 -11.15 -0.65 11.65
N ALA A 95 -12.11 0.22 11.35
CA ALA A 95 -13.41 0.19 12.02
C ALA A 95 -14.18 -1.09 11.64
N ALA A 96 -15.24 -1.41 12.40
CA ALA A 96 -16.02 -2.64 12.17
C ALA A 96 -16.62 -2.72 10.75
N ASP A 97 -17.02 -1.59 10.19
CA ASP A 97 -17.58 -1.45 8.84
C ASP A 97 -16.53 -1.05 7.78
N CYS A 98 -15.24 -1.17 8.12
CA CYS A 98 -14.16 -0.69 7.27
C CYS A 98 -14.12 -1.42 5.92
N ARG A 99 -14.01 -0.63 4.84
CA ARG A 99 -13.73 -1.12 3.49
C ARG A 99 -12.28 -0.83 3.14
N TYR A 100 -11.45 -1.87 3.18
CA TYR A 100 -10.04 -1.76 2.85
C TYR A 100 -9.81 -2.19 1.39
N LEU A 101 -9.43 -1.25 0.53
CA LEU A 101 -8.98 -1.52 -0.85
C LEU A 101 -7.46 -1.61 -0.89
N LEU A 102 -6.95 -2.76 -1.33
CA LEU A 102 -5.54 -3.04 -1.47
C LEU A 102 -5.16 -3.21 -2.94
N ASP A 103 -4.14 -2.49 -3.37
CA ASP A 103 -3.52 -2.57 -4.68
C ASP A 103 -2.19 -3.33 -4.62
N THR A 104 -2.03 -4.33 -5.49
CA THR A 104 -0.85 -5.19 -5.56
C THR A 104 -0.38 -5.36 -7.01
N LEU A 105 0.90 -5.71 -7.18
CA LEU A 105 1.53 -5.89 -8.48
C LEU A 105 2.07 -7.30 -8.62
N LEU A 106 1.69 -7.96 -9.71
CA LEU A 106 2.23 -9.25 -10.14
C LEU A 106 3.18 -9.05 -11.32
N TYR A 107 4.40 -9.56 -11.17
CA TYR A 107 5.46 -9.52 -12.18
C TYR A 107 6.52 -10.57 -11.81
N ASP A 108 7.52 -10.76 -12.67
CA ASP A 108 8.63 -11.68 -12.42
C ASP A 108 9.65 -11.07 -11.41
N PRO A 109 9.74 -11.61 -10.17
CA PRO A 109 10.63 -11.06 -9.14
C PRO A 109 12.12 -11.29 -9.45
N GLU A 110 12.47 -12.21 -10.36
CA GLU A 110 13.85 -12.41 -10.81
C GLU A 110 14.33 -11.26 -11.70
N LYS A 111 13.39 -10.58 -12.40
CA LYS A 111 13.70 -9.41 -13.24
C LYS A 111 13.75 -8.11 -12.46
N TYR A 112 13.01 -8.00 -11.35
CA TYR A 112 12.94 -6.79 -10.55
C TYR A 112 12.79 -7.06 -9.05
N GLY A 113 13.80 -6.70 -8.26
CA GLY A 113 13.81 -6.95 -6.81
C GLY A 113 12.89 -6.06 -5.96
N GLY A 114 12.20 -5.08 -6.56
CA GLY A 114 11.40 -4.09 -5.85
C GLY A 114 12.21 -2.96 -5.20
N PRO A 115 11.54 -2.01 -4.50
CA PRO A 115 10.09 -1.81 -4.47
C PRO A 115 9.56 -1.11 -5.75
N PRO A 116 8.28 -1.32 -6.14
CA PRO A 116 7.29 -2.14 -5.45
C PRO A 116 7.67 -3.62 -5.50
N PHE A 117 7.55 -4.31 -4.37
CA PHE A 117 7.80 -5.73 -4.25
C PHE A 117 6.57 -6.53 -4.71
N LEU A 118 6.80 -7.69 -5.29
CA LEU A 118 5.77 -8.68 -5.58
C LEU A 118 4.99 -9.05 -4.30
N VAL A 119 3.67 -8.95 -4.37
CA VAL A 119 2.73 -9.43 -3.34
C VAL A 119 1.65 -10.26 -4.05
N PRO A 120 1.80 -11.59 -4.10
CA PRO A 120 0.83 -12.44 -4.76
C PRO A 120 -0.44 -12.63 -3.91
N ASP A 121 -1.54 -13.01 -4.55
CA ASP A 121 -2.82 -13.28 -3.88
C ASP A 121 -2.69 -14.24 -2.69
N ALA A 122 -1.84 -15.27 -2.80
CA ALA A 122 -1.55 -16.19 -1.70
C ALA A 122 -0.95 -15.48 -0.48
N GLN A 123 -0.11 -14.46 -0.67
CA GLN A 123 0.44 -13.67 0.42
C GLN A 123 -0.61 -12.73 1.00
N VAL A 124 -1.47 -12.12 0.18
CA VAL A 124 -2.61 -11.32 0.68
C VAL A 124 -3.51 -12.18 1.57
N GLN A 125 -3.84 -13.40 1.13
CA GLN A 125 -4.61 -14.36 1.93
C GLN A 125 -3.88 -14.77 3.21
N SER A 126 -2.57 -15.00 3.16
CA SER A 126 -1.78 -15.32 4.35
C SER A 126 -1.74 -14.17 5.37
N LEU A 127 -1.71 -12.92 4.91
CA LEU A 127 -1.61 -11.75 5.79
C LEU A 127 -2.95 -11.37 6.41
N PHE A 128 -4.05 -11.48 5.66
CA PHE A 128 -5.35 -10.94 6.09
C PHE A 128 -6.44 -12.00 6.25
N GLY A 129 -6.33 -13.16 5.60
CA GLY A 129 -7.42 -14.14 5.47
C GLY A 129 -7.86 -14.80 6.79
N SER A 130 -7.05 -14.75 7.85
CA SER A 130 -7.44 -15.27 9.16
C SER A 130 -8.51 -14.42 9.85
N CYS A 131 -8.40 -13.09 9.77
CA CYS A 131 -9.31 -12.13 10.43
C CYS A 131 -10.22 -11.38 9.47
N CYS A 132 -9.95 -11.42 8.16
CA CYS A 132 -10.68 -10.69 7.13
C CYS A 132 -11.19 -11.62 6.04
N ASP A 133 -12.27 -11.20 5.38
CA ASP A 133 -12.65 -11.70 4.07
C ASP A 133 -11.89 -10.91 3.00
N VAL A 134 -11.30 -11.62 2.04
CA VAL A 134 -10.50 -11.03 0.96
C VAL A 134 -11.15 -11.38 -0.37
N LYS A 135 -11.66 -10.37 -1.06
CA LYS A 135 -12.31 -10.50 -2.38
C LYS A 135 -11.44 -9.82 -3.44
N HIS A 136 -10.95 -10.60 -4.40
CA HIS A 136 -10.34 -10.04 -5.61
C HIS A 136 -11.41 -9.33 -6.45
N LEU A 137 -11.18 -8.06 -6.78
CA LEU A 137 -12.13 -7.24 -7.55
C LEU A 137 -11.73 -7.13 -9.02
N GLN A 138 -10.45 -6.91 -9.28
CA GLN A 138 -9.96 -6.55 -10.60
C GLN A 138 -8.50 -6.96 -10.79
N SER A 139 -8.17 -7.34 -12.01
CA SER A 139 -6.82 -7.66 -12.50
C SER A 139 -6.68 -7.03 -13.89
N VAL A 140 -5.70 -6.16 -14.08
CA VAL A 140 -5.45 -5.47 -15.36
C VAL A 140 -3.99 -5.53 -15.77
N ASP A 141 -3.75 -5.56 -17.08
CA ASP A 141 -2.40 -5.29 -17.61
C ASP A 141 -2.03 -3.83 -17.32
N ALA A 142 -0.94 -3.65 -16.57
CA ALA A 142 -0.43 -2.36 -16.14
C ALA A 142 0.99 -2.11 -16.70
N LEU A 143 1.43 -2.88 -17.69
CA LEU A 143 2.74 -2.70 -18.30
C LEU A 143 2.80 -1.35 -19.04
N THR A 144 3.82 -0.55 -18.73
CA THR A 144 4.08 0.74 -19.35
C THR A 144 5.55 0.81 -19.78
N ASP A 145 5.92 1.78 -20.61
CA ASP A 145 7.34 2.00 -20.96
C ASP A 145 8.21 2.27 -19.73
N ARG A 146 7.64 2.89 -18.70
CA ARG A 146 8.32 3.11 -17.42
C ARG A 146 8.66 1.79 -16.73
N THR A 147 7.73 0.84 -16.69
CA THR A 147 7.93 -0.44 -16.01
C THR A 147 8.72 -1.43 -16.86
N ARG A 148 8.68 -1.31 -18.19
CA ARG A 148 9.64 -1.98 -19.10
C ARG A 148 11.08 -1.56 -18.84
N ALA A 149 11.32 -0.29 -18.49
CA ALA A 149 12.65 0.18 -18.12
C ALA A 149 13.19 -0.47 -16.82
N TRP A 150 12.36 -1.15 -16.05
CA TRP A 150 12.77 -1.99 -14.91
C TRP A 150 13.21 -3.41 -15.34
N GLY A 151 13.12 -3.74 -16.63
CA GLY A 151 13.39 -5.08 -17.16
C GLY A 151 12.16 -5.98 -17.22
N LEU A 152 10.97 -5.46 -16.91
CA LEU A 152 9.72 -6.22 -16.94
C LEU A 152 9.18 -6.35 -18.37
N ASP A 153 8.73 -7.55 -18.70
CA ASP A 153 7.98 -7.87 -19.93
C ASP A 153 6.49 -8.10 -19.68
N SER A 154 6.10 -8.23 -18.42
CA SER A 154 4.71 -8.27 -17.97
C SER A 154 4.58 -7.59 -16.60
N LEU A 155 3.42 -6.98 -16.37
CA LEU A 155 3.03 -6.40 -15.09
C LEU A 155 1.50 -6.40 -15.00
N THR A 156 0.96 -7.03 -13.98
CA THR A 156 -0.48 -7.03 -13.70
C THR A 156 -0.75 -6.29 -12.39
N GLU A 157 -1.66 -5.32 -12.42
CA GLU A 157 -2.14 -4.60 -11.23
C GLU A 157 -3.45 -5.27 -10.78
N ASN A 158 -3.47 -5.69 -9.51
CA ASN A 158 -4.58 -6.38 -8.87
C ASN A 158 -5.17 -5.51 -7.76
N VAL A 159 -6.49 -5.45 -7.68
CA VAL A 159 -7.21 -4.77 -6.59
C VAL A 159 -8.04 -5.78 -5.80
N HIS A 160 -7.88 -5.78 -4.48
CA HIS A 160 -8.64 -6.60 -3.54
C HIS A 160 -9.46 -5.71 -2.60
N LEU A 161 -10.68 -6.15 -2.28
CA LEU A 161 -11.46 -5.64 -1.16
C LEU A 161 -11.27 -6.55 0.04
N ILE A 162 -10.91 -5.96 1.16
CA ILE A 162 -10.69 -6.62 2.44
C ILE A 162 -11.67 -6.03 3.46
N THR A 163 -12.40 -6.89 4.16
CA THR A 163 -13.36 -6.53 5.21
C THR A 163 -13.16 -7.41 6.43
N LEU A 164 -13.35 -6.87 7.64
CA LEU A 164 -13.28 -7.68 8.86
C LEU A 164 -14.36 -8.77 8.85
N LYS A 165 -14.01 -9.97 9.33
CA LYS A 165 -15.00 -11.02 9.59
C LYS A 165 -15.80 -10.69 10.84
N ASP A 166 -17.08 -11.04 10.83
CA ASP A 166 -17.91 -10.94 12.03
C ASP A 166 -17.32 -11.82 13.14
N ALA A 167 -17.17 -11.27 14.35
CA ALA A 167 -16.60 -11.97 15.51
C ALA A 167 -17.49 -13.11 16.06
N GLY A 168 -18.46 -13.63 15.29
CA GLY A 168 -19.56 -14.47 15.75
C GLY A 168 -19.95 -15.59 14.79
N ALA A 169 -19.02 -16.49 14.48
CA ALA A 169 -19.35 -17.84 13.97
C ALA A 169 -18.26 -18.85 14.33
N GLN A 170 -17.94 -18.98 15.63
CA GLN A 170 -17.31 -20.20 16.12
C GLN A 170 -18.37 -21.30 16.13
N THR A 171 -18.37 -22.15 15.11
CA THR A 171 -19.14 -23.39 15.06
C THR A 171 -18.64 -24.32 16.17
N GLN A 172 -19.41 -24.42 17.26
CA GLN A 172 -19.29 -25.53 18.21
C GLN A 172 -19.77 -26.82 17.52
N PRO A 173 -18.95 -27.89 17.46
CA PRO A 173 -19.41 -29.18 16.97
C PRO A 173 -20.40 -29.79 17.97
N ARG A 174 -21.53 -30.29 17.46
CA ARG A 174 -22.41 -31.22 18.17
C ARG A 174 -21.84 -32.63 18.15
#